data_AF-A0A1Q9NHR9-F1
#
_entry.id   AF-A0A1Q9NHR9-F1
#
_cell.length_a   1.000
_cell.length_b   1.000
_cell.length_c   1.000
_cell.angle_alpha   90.00
_cell.angle_beta   90.00
_cell.angle_gamma   90.00
#
_symmetry.space_group_name_H-M   'P 1'
#
loop_
_entity.id
_entity.type
_entity.pdbx_description
1 polymer ?
#
loop_
_entity_poly.entity_id
_entity_poly.type
_entity_poly.pdbx_seq_one_letter_code
_entity_poly.pdbx_strand_id
1 'polypeptide(L)'
;MLLYYTWGLVILQLFPDLVTWVNNTFGGFAPFFRPDPAFLVQLPIYLGVVLIMVIAMWIGWTMLTTPAPEPLEDFDFDEEEVAEKAEE
;
A
#
# COMPACT_ATOMS: atom_id res chain seq x y z
N MET A 1 -15.20 1.56 8.20
CA MET A 1 -15.35 0.86 6.90
C MET A 1 -15.28 -0.66 7.04
N LEU A 2 -14.17 -1.27 7.48
CA LEU A 2 -14.06 -2.73 7.63
C LEU A 2 -15.11 -3.38 8.55
N LEU A 3 -15.47 -2.75 9.68
CA LEU A 3 -16.52 -3.27 10.57
C LEU A 3 -17.93 -3.25 9.94
N TYR A 4 -18.25 -2.22 9.15
CA TYR A 4 -19.51 -2.14 8.40
C TYR A 4 -19.58 -3.25 7.34
N TYR A 5 -18.48 -3.49 6.64
CA TYR A 5 -18.41 -4.51 5.60
C TYR A 5 -18.39 -5.95 6.14
N THR A 6 -17.79 -6.17 7.30
CA THR A 6 -17.76 -7.50 7.94
C THR A 6 -19.10 -7.84 8.60
N TRP A 7 -19.67 -6.92 9.38
CA TRP A 7 -20.92 -7.20 10.11
C TRP A 7 -22.17 -6.97 9.26
N GLY A 8 -22.16 -6.00 8.35
CA GLY A 8 -23.28 -5.71 7.45
C GLY A 8 -23.56 -6.84 6.45
N LEU A 9 -22.51 -7.48 5.92
CA LEU A 9 -22.68 -8.63 5.04
C LEU A 9 -23.13 -9.89 5.79
N VAL A 10 -22.67 -10.10 7.02
CA VAL A 10 -23.13 -11.20 7.87
C VAL A 10 -24.61 -11.04 8.22
N ILE A 11 -25.05 -9.82 8.53
CA ILE A 11 -26.48 -9.52 8.79
C ILE A 11 -27.32 -9.74 7.53
N LEU A 12 -26.85 -9.31 6.36
CA LEU A 12 -27.53 -9.54 5.09
C LEU A 12 -27.55 -11.03 4.69
N GLN A 13 -26.54 -11.81 5.04
CA GLN A 13 -26.55 -13.27 4.84
C GLN A 13 -27.51 -14.01 5.79
N LEU A 14 -27.68 -13.50 7.02
CA LEU A 14 -28.56 -14.10 8.02
C LEU A 14 -30.05 -13.91 7.68
N PHE A 15 -30.39 -12.83 6.97
CA PHE A 15 -31.77 -12.45 6.67
C PHE A 15 -31.98 -12.23 5.15
N PRO A 16 -32.36 -13.28 4.40
CA PRO A 16 -32.57 -13.19 2.95
C PRO A 16 -33.67 -12.20 2.53
N ASP A 17 -34.63 -11.92 3.41
CA ASP A 17 -35.67 -10.91 3.17
C ASP A 17 -35.13 -9.48 3.16
N LEU A 18 -34.09 -9.20 3.96
CA LEU A 18 -33.41 -7.89 3.95
C LEU A 18 -32.65 -7.68 2.64
N VAL A 19 -32.07 -8.74 2.07
CA VAL A 19 -31.44 -8.67 0.75
C VAL A 19 -32.45 -8.31 -0.33
N THR A 20 -33.60 -8.97 -0.32
CA THR A 20 -34.69 -8.72 -1.28
C THR A 20 -35.26 -7.31 -1.11
N TRP A 21 -35.44 -6.85 0.13
CA TRP A 21 -35.86 -5.47 0.44
C TRP A 21 -34.85 -4.43 -0.06
N VAL A 22 -33.55 -4.61 0.20
CA VAL A 22 -32.50 -3.71 -0.30
C VAL A 22 -32.50 -3.66 -1.83
N ASN A 23 -32.62 -4.80 -2.52
CA ASN A 23 -32.66 -4.83 -3.98
C ASN A 23 -33.90 -4.12 -4.54
N ASN A 24 -35.06 -4.27 -3.91
CA ASN A 24 -36.30 -3.65 -4.35
C ASN A 24 -36.38 -2.15 -4.03
N THR A 25 -35.77 -1.71 -2.92
CA THR A 25 -35.76 -0.31 -2.49
C THR A 25 -34.68 0.52 -3.18
N PHE A 26 -33.48 -0.04 -3.37
CA PHE A 26 -32.33 0.70 -3.91
C PHE A 26 -32.04 0.39 -5.38
N GLY A 27 -32.70 -0.62 -5.98
CA GLY A 27 -32.63 -0.91 -7.41
C GLY A 27 -31.18 -0.97 -7.94
N GLY A 28 -30.87 -0.11 -8.91
CA GLY A 28 -29.52 -0.01 -9.50
C GLY A 28 -28.40 0.42 -8.53
N PHE A 29 -28.74 1.03 -7.38
CA PHE A 29 -27.80 1.37 -6.32
C PHE A 29 -27.63 0.26 -5.27
N ALA A 30 -28.40 -0.82 -5.36
CA ALA A 30 -28.28 -1.97 -4.45
C ALA A 30 -26.85 -2.53 -4.32
N PRO A 31 -25.99 -2.57 -5.37
CA PRO A 31 -24.61 -3.04 -5.24
C PRO A 31 -23.75 -2.23 -4.27
N PHE A 32 -24.10 -0.97 -4.00
CA PHE A 32 -23.40 -0.12 -3.04
C PHE A 32 -23.69 -0.50 -1.58
N PHE A 33 -24.92 -0.95 -1.32
CA PHE A 33 -25.38 -1.39 0.00
C PHE A 33 -25.18 -2.89 0.22
N ARG A 34 -24.98 -3.65 -0.86
CA ARG A 34 -24.73 -5.09 -0.84
C ARG A 34 -23.57 -5.43 -1.78
N PRO A 35 -22.33 -5.11 -1.39
CA PRO A 35 -21.15 -5.52 -2.17
C PRO A 35 -21.05 -7.04 -2.23
N ASP A 36 -20.48 -7.55 -3.32
CA ASP A 36 -20.22 -8.99 -3.49
C ASP A 36 -19.27 -9.47 -2.38
N PRO A 37 -19.54 -10.59 -1.68
CA PRO A 37 -18.60 -11.19 -0.74
C PRO A 37 -17.19 -11.39 -1.32
N ALA A 38 -17.07 -11.65 -2.63
CA ALA A 38 -15.78 -11.76 -3.30
C ALA A 38 -14.99 -10.44 -3.27
N PHE A 39 -15.66 -9.29 -3.23
CA PHE A 39 -15.03 -7.97 -3.13
C PHE A 39 -14.21 -7.83 -1.85
N LEU A 40 -14.62 -8.46 -0.74
CA LEU A 40 -13.88 -8.40 0.53
C LEU A 40 -12.53 -9.11 0.47
N VAL A 41 -12.44 -10.18 -0.33
CA VAL A 41 -11.19 -10.93 -0.54
C VAL A 41 -10.34 -10.23 -1.59
N GLN A 42 -10.97 -9.70 -2.63
CA GLN A 42 -10.28 -9.06 -3.74
C GLN A 42 -9.66 -7.71 -3.35
N LEU A 43 -10.32 -6.93 -2.49
CA LEU A 43 -9.85 -5.62 -2.05
C LEU A 43 -8.45 -5.64 -1.41
N PRO A 44 -8.13 -6.48 -0.39
CA PRO A 44 -6.78 -6.52 0.20
C PRO A 44 -5.73 -7.03 -0.79
N ILE A 45 -6.08 -7.99 -1.66
CA ILE A 45 -5.17 -8.49 -2.70
C ILE A 45 -4.81 -7.36 -3.67
N TYR A 46 -5.82 -6.63 -4.15
CA TYR A 46 -5.63 -5.51 -5.08
C TYR A 46 -4.83 -4.38 -4.44
N LEU A 47 -5.12 -4.06 -3.17
CA LEU A 47 -4.39 -3.03 -2.41
C LEU A 47 -2.92 -3.45 -2.23
N GLY A 48 -2.65 -4.72 -1.95
CA GLY A 48 -1.28 -5.26 -1.88
C GLY A 48 -0.52 -5.13 -3.20
N VAL A 49 -1.16 -5.49 -4.33
CA VAL A 49 -0.55 -5.34 -5.67
C VAL A 49 -0.26 -3.87 -5.99
N VAL A 50 -1.23 -2.98 -5.76
CA VAL A 50 -1.05 -1.54 -6.00
C VAL A 50 0.07 -0.97 -5.13
N LEU A 51 0.15 -1.36 -3.86
CA LEU A 51 1.21 -0.93 -2.95
C LEU A 51 2.59 -1.32 -3.49
N ILE A 52 2.76 -2.56 -3.94
CA ILE A 52 4.03 -3.04 -4.52
C ILE A 52 4.36 -2.25 -5.79
N MET A 53 3.38 -2.00 -6.66
CA MET A 53 3.60 -1.20 -7.87
C MET A 53 4.04 0.24 -7.57
N VAL A 54 3.45 0.87 -6.54
CA VAL A 54 3.84 2.22 -6.10
C VAL A 54 5.28 2.22 -5.59
N ILE A 55 5.68 1.22 -4.80
CA ILE A 55 7.06 1.09 -4.31
C ILE A 55 8.03 0.88 -5.47
N ALA A 56 7.72 0.00 -6.43
CA ALA A 56 8.56 -0.24 -7.59
C ALA A 56 8.72 1.02 -8.46
N MET A 57 7.64 1.76 -8.67
CA MET A 57 7.65 3.04 -9.37
C MET A 57 8.51 4.08 -8.64
N TRP A 58 8.39 4.15 -7.30
CA TRP A 58 9.20 5.05 -6.49
C TRP A 58 10.69 4.73 -6.59
N ILE A 59 11.06 3.46 -6.46
CA ILE A 59 12.47 3.03 -6.57
C ILE A 59 13.00 3.35 -7.97
N GLY A 60 12.26 3.00 -9.02
CA GLY A 60 12.65 3.30 -10.40
C GLY A 60 12.82 4.79 -10.65
N TRP A 61 11.96 5.63 -10.08
CA TRP A 61 12.10 7.08 -10.12
C TRP A 61 13.38 7.54 -9.43
N THR A 62 13.67 7.06 -8.23
CA THR A 62 14.87 7.47 -7.48
C THR A 62 16.18 7.12 -8.20
N MET A 63 16.26 5.95 -8.85
CA MET A 63 17.45 5.53 -9.62
C MET A 63 17.70 6.40 -10.86
N LEU A 64 16.63 6.86 -11.53
CA LEU A 64 16.76 7.77 -12.68
C LEU A 64 17.23 9.17 -12.26
N THR A 65 16.88 9.58 -11.04
CA THR A 65 17.21 10.91 -10.50
C THR A 65 18.54 10.96 -9.73
N THR A 66 19.21 9.84 -9.49
CA THR A 66 20.55 9.82 -8.89
C THR A 66 21.62 10.06 -9.96
N PRO A 67 22.30 11.22 -9.98
CA PRO A 67 23.49 11.40 -10.81
C PRO A 67 24.56 10.40 -10.39
N ALA A 68 25.40 9.97 -11.34
CA ALA A 68 26.49 9.07 -11.03
C ALA A 68 27.33 9.65 -9.87
N PRO A 69 27.65 8.85 -8.84
CA PRO A 69 28.44 9.34 -7.70
C PRO A 69 29.77 9.89 -8.22
N GLU A 70 30.18 11.06 -7.71
CA GLU A 70 31.46 11.66 -8.07
C GLU A 70 32.59 10.66 -7.74
N PRO A 71 33.60 10.52 -8.63
CA PRO A 71 34.75 9.67 -8.37
C PRO A 71 35.43 10.14 -7.08
N LEU A 72 35.73 9.17 -6.20
CA LEU A 72 36.33 9.34 -4.88
C LEU A 72 37.78 9.84 -4.96
N GLU A 73 38.03 11.04 -5.51
CA GLU A 73 39.36 11.64 -5.59
C GLU A 73 39.77 12.42 -4.32
N ASP A 74 38.86 12.66 -3.35
CA ASP A 74 39.13 13.51 -2.19
C ASP A 74 38.81 12.85 -0.82
N PHE A 75 38.98 11.54 -0.67
CA PHE A 75 39.18 10.99 0.67
C PHE A 75 40.69 11.04 0.98
N ASP A 76 41.17 12.22 1.38
CA ASP A 76 42.46 12.37 2.06
C ASP A 76 42.39 11.65 3.42
N PHE A 77 42.55 10.32 3.39
CA PHE A 77 42.77 9.49 4.57
C PHE A 77 44.12 9.78 5.26
N ASP A 78 44.95 10.65 4.68
CA ASP A 78 46.29 10.96 5.15
C ASP A 78 46.30 12.00 6.30
N GLU A 79 45.25 12.79 6.52
CA GLU A 79 45.23 13.79 7.62
C GLU A 79 44.88 13.19 9.00
N GLU A 80 44.10 12.10 9.08
CA GLU A 80 43.74 11.47 10.36
C GLU A 80 44.89 10.60 10.94
N GLU A 81 45.72 9.94 10.12
CA GLU A 81 46.86 9.14 10.61
C GLU A 81 48.01 9.99 11.19
N VAL A 82 48.16 11.25 10.76
CA VAL A 82 49.23 12.14 11.25
C VAL A 82 48.90 12.74 12.62
N ALA A 83 47.61 12.92 12.93
CA ALA A 83 47.17 13.39 14.24
C ALA A 83 47.36 12.33 15.34
N GLU A 84 47.09 11.05 15.04
CA GLU A 84 47.22 9.95 16.01
C GLU A 84 48.68 9.65 16.38
N LYS A 85 49.63 9.78 15.45
CA LYS A 85 51.07 9.60 15.70
C LYS A 85 51.76 10.77 16.41
N ALA A 86 51.11 11.93 16.52
CA ALA A 86 51.64 13.07 17.26
C ALA A 86 51.21 13.09 18.73
N GLU A 87 50.23 12.25 19.10
CA GLU A 87 49.69 12.12 20.46
C GLU A 87 50.15 10.85 21.21
N GLU A 88 50.96 9.98 20.58
CA GLU A 88 51.65 8.83 21.22
C GLU A 88 53.15 9.09 21.42
#